data_AF-A0AAE2W419-F1
#
_entry.id   AF-A0AAE2W419-F1
#
_cell.length_a   1.000
_cell.length_b   1.000
_cell.length_c   1.000
_cell.angle_alpha   90.00
_cell.angle_beta   90.00
_cell.angle_gamma   90.00
#
_symmetry.space_group_name_H-M   'P 1'
#
loop_
_entity.id
_entity.type
_entity.pdbx_description
1 polymer ?
#
loop_
_entity_poly.entity_id
_entity_poly.type
_entity_poly.pdbx_seq_one_letter_code
_entity_poly.pdbx_strand_id
1 'polypeptide(L)' 'MAGTAVLVPEGIDSLINTTEAATLCGVSASTIRTWADRGTLTAAGIDPRGRKLYRLIDVAKAERATREKARRAA' A
#
# COMPACT_ATOMS: atom_id res chain seq x y z
N MET A 1 24.70 -7.97 0.65
CA MET A 1 23.72 -8.82 -0.06
C MET A 1 22.51 -7.97 -0.43
N ALA A 2 22.30 -7.76 -1.73
CA ALA A 2 21.04 -7.27 -2.29
C ALA A 2 19.94 -8.32 -1.99
N GLY A 3 18.71 -7.99 -1.59
CA GLY A 3 17.85 -7.00 -2.23
C GLY A 3 17.00 -7.68 -3.31
N THR A 4 16.30 -8.77 -2.97
CA THR A 4 15.34 -9.45 -3.84
C THR A 4 14.14 -9.88 -3.01
N ALA A 5 13.32 -8.92 -2.58
CA ALA A 5 11.90 -9.22 -2.42
C ALA A 5 11.43 -9.54 -3.86
N VAL A 6 10.93 -10.76 -4.04
CA VAL A 6 10.52 -11.34 -5.33
C VAL A 6 9.76 -10.31 -6.16
N LEU A 7 10.31 -9.97 -7.34
CA LEU A 7 9.81 -8.95 -8.26
C LEU A 7 8.69 -9.50 -9.17
N VAL A 8 7.87 -10.39 -8.64
CA VAL A 8 6.66 -10.88 -9.28
C VAL A 8 5.55 -10.67 -8.25
N PRO A 9 4.52 -9.87 -8.52
CA PRO A 9 3.33 -9.92 -7.68
C PRO A 9 2.75 -11.33 -7.87
N GLU A 10 3.06 -12.25 -6.95
CA GLU A 10 2.57 -13.64 -6.87
C GLU A 10 1.03 -13.75 -6.78
N GLY A 11 0.33 -12.62 -6.89
CA GLY A 11 -1.10 -12.47 -6.79
C GLY A 11 -1.46 -11.19 -6.06
N ILE A 12 -2.76 -10.93 -6.00
CA ILE A 12 -3.37 -9.81 -5.26
C ILE A 12 -3.02 -9.78 -3.76
N ASP A 13 -2.57 -10.91 -3.20
CA ASP A 13 -2.11 -11.06 -1.82
C ASP A 13 -0.63 -10.71 -1.60
N SER A 14 0.09 -10.31 -2.65
CA SER A 14 1.51 -9.95 -2.56
C SER A 14 1.75 -8.81 -1.57
N LEU A 15 2.82 -8.94 -0.78
CA LEU A 15 3.25 -7.95 0.21
C LEU A 15 4.20 -6.95 -0.42
N ILE A 16 3.81 -5.68 -0.41
CA ILE A 16 4.55 -4.57 -0.97
C ILE A 16 4.84 -3.51 0.09
N ASN A 17 5.95 -2.81 -0.03
CA ASN A 17 6.28 -1.72 0.87
C ASN A 17 5.54 -0.42 0.49
N THR A 18 5.63 0.60 1.36
CA THR A 18 4.97 1.90 1.14
C THR A 18 5.33 2.56 -0.19
N THR A 19 6.60 2.48 -0.62
CA THR A 19 7.06 3.13 -1.85
C THR A 19 6.49 2.42 -3.07
N GLU A 20 6.53 1.09 -3.08
CA GLU A 20 5.94 0.28 -4.15
C GLU A 20 4.43 0.48 -4.24
N ALA A 21 3.73 0.48 -3.09
CA ALA A 21 2.30 0.77 -3.00
C ALA A 21 1.94 2.13 -3.59
N ALA A 22 2.73 3.15 -3.27
CA ALA A 22 2.55 4.50 -3.81
C ALA A 22 2.69 4.53 -5.34
N THR A 23 3.75 3.90 -5.87
CA THR A 23 3.99 3.83 -7.32
C THR A 23 2.90 3.05 -8.04
N LEU A 24 2.51 1.87 -7.54
CA LEU A 24 1.50 1.02 -8.18
C LEU A 24 0.11 1.65 -8.18
N CYS A 25 -0.26 2.37 -7.11
CA CYS A 25 -1.56 3.03 -7.00
C CYS A 25 -1.57 4.47 -7.54
N GLY A 26 -0.43 5.01 -7.96
CA GLY A 26 -0.32 6.39 -8.47
C GLY A 26 -0.63 7.46 -7.41
N VAL A 27 -0.30 7.19 -6.14
CA VAL A 27 -0.51 8.11 -5.00
C VAL A 27 0.82 8.45 -4.34
N SER A 28 0.84 9.48 -3.49
CA SER A 28 2.05 9.79 -2.70
C SER A 28 2.25 8.78 -1.56
N ALA A 29 3.51 8.51 -1.19
CA ALA A 29 3.83 7.70 -0.02
C ALA A 29 3.25 8.28 1.29
N SER A 30 3.08 9.60 1.38
CA SER A 30 2.40 10.26 2.49
C SER A 30 0.92 9.87 2.60
N THR A 31 0.25 9.67 1.45
CA THR A 31 -1.14 9.19 1.40
C THR A 31 -1.26 7.78 1.96
N ILE A 32 -0.35 6.89 1.56
CA ILE A 32 -0.30 5.51 2.09
C ILE A 32 -0.12 5.52 3.62
N ARG A 33 0.83 6.33 4.14
CA ARG A 33 1.04 6.48 5.59
C ARG A 33 -0.21 7.00 6.29
N THR A 34 -0.86 8.02 5.72
CA THR A 34 -2.10 8.58 6.25
C THR A 34 -3.22 7.53 6.30
N TRP A 35 -3.35 6.67 5.29
CA TRP A 35 -4.30 5.55 5.34
C TRP A 35 -3.96 4.56 6.45
N ALA A 36 -2.67 4.27 6.66
CA ALA A 36 -2.24 3.40 7.74
C ALA A 36 -2.51 4.00 9.13
N ASP A 37 -2.22 5.28 9.32
CA ASP A 37 -2.43 5.98 10.59
C ASP A 37 -3.92 6.13 10.91
N ARG A 38 -4.77 6.28 9.87
CA ARG A 38 -6.24 6.31 10.01
C ARG A 38 -6.88 4.93 10.14
N GLY A 39 -6.10 3.84 10.07
CA GLY A 39 -6.62 2.47 10.09
C GLY A 39 -7.41 2.07 8.83
N THR A 40 -7.35 2.88 7.76
CA THR A 40 -7.95 2.54 6.45
C THR A 40 -7.13 1.48 5.72
N LEU A 41 -5.82 1.41 6.01
CA LEU A 41 -4.90 0.42 5.46
C LEU A 41 -4.14 -0.27 6.59
N THR A 42 -4.31 -1.57 6.74
CA THR A 42 -3.61 -2.34 7.79
C THR A 42 -2.31 -2.92 7.25
N ALA A 43 -1.23 -2.80 8.01
CA ALA A 43 0.02 -3.48 7.67
C ALA A 43 -0.16 -4.99 7.89
N ALA A 44 0.16 -5.78 6.87
CA ALA A 44 0.09 -7.24 6.92
C ALA A 44 1.40 -7.87 7.43
N GLY A 45 2.47 -7.07 7.51
CA GLY A 45 3.74 -7.52 8.05
C GLY A 45 4.76 -6.40 8.17
N ILE A 46 5.96 -6.77 8.58
CA ILE A 46 7.12 -5.89 8.69
C ILE A 46 8.30 -6.57 8.01
N ASP A 47 9.00 -5.85 7.14
CA ASP A 47 10.25 -6.29 6.50
C ASP A 47 11.37 -6.34 7.56
N PRO A 48 12.40 -7.21 7.45
CA PRO A 48 13.60 -7.21 8.30
C PRO A 48 14.25 -5.85 8.59
N ARG A 49 14.00 -4.81 7.78
CA ARG A 49 14.45 -3.43 8.03
C ARG A 49 13.49 -2.59 8.89
N GLY A 50 12.46 -3.19 9.47
CA GLY A 50 11.43 -2.51 10.26
C GLY A 50 10.38 -1.75 9.44
N ARG A 51 10.29 -1.98 8.12
CA ARG A 51 9.35 -1.27 7.25
C ARG A 51 8.02 -2.00 7.18
N LYS A 52 6.90 -1.27 7.28
CA LYS A 52 5.57 -1.84 7.13
C LYS A 52 5.36 -2.36 5.70
N LEU A 53 4.85 -3.59 5.61
CA LEU A 53 4.42 -4.23 4.38
C LEU A 53 2.90 -4.30 4.34
N TYR A 54 2.35 -4.10 3.15
CA TYR A 54 0.92 -4.02 2.90
C TYR A 54 0.55 -4.99 1.78
N ARG A 55 -0.65 -5.56 1.85
CA ARG A 55 -1.16 -6.37 0.74
C ARG A 55 -1.58 -5.47 -0.41
N LEU A 56 -1.20 -5.83 -1.63
CA LEU A 56 -1.57 -5.09 -2.83
C LEU A 56 -3.09 -4.86 -2.94
N ILE A 57 -3.90 -5.89 -2.66
CA ILE A 57 -5.36 -5.78 -2.69
C ILE A 57 -5.93 -4.76 -1.69
N ASP A 58 -5.32 -4.63 -0.51
CA ASP A 58 -5.80 -3.71 0.52
C ASP A 58 -5.42 -2.27 0.17
N VAL A 59 -4.25 -2.05 -0.42
CA VAL A 59 -3.86 -0.75 -0.96
C VAL A 59 -4.81 -0.32 -2.09
N ALA A 60 -5.13 -1.21 -3.02
CA ALA A 60 -6.06 -0.92 -4.11
C ALA A 60 -7.48 -0.60 -3.60
N LYS A 61 -7.95 -1.29 -2.55
CA LYS A 61 -9.23 -0.97 -1.90
C LYS A 61 -9.21 0.40 -1.23
N ALA A 62 -8.13 0.74 -0.54
CA ALA A 62 -7.98 2.04 0.13
C ALA A 62 -7.94 3.21 -0.88
N GLU A 63 -7.28 3.00 -2.02
CA GLU A 63 -7.23 3.92 -3.16
C GLU A 63 -8.64 4.18 -3.70
N ARG A 64 -9.37 3.12 -4.05
CA ARG A 64 -10.75 3.23 -4.53
C ARG A 64 -11.65 3.94 -3.52
N ALA A 65 -11.58 3.56 -2.24
CA ALA A 65 -12.37 4.20 -1.19
C ALA A 65 -12.06 5.70 -1.07
N THR A 66 -10.81 6.10 -1.30
CA THR A 66 -10.40 7.50 -1.29
C THR A 66 -10.94 8.26 -2.51
N ARG A 67 -10.86 7.68 -3.71
CA ARG A 67 -11.45 8.28 -4.92
C ARG A 67 -12.96 8.44 -4.82
N GLU A 68 -13.65 7.42 -4.31
CA GLU A 68 -15.10 7.47 -4.11
C GLU A 68 -15.51 8.60 -3.14
N LYS A 69 -14.74 8.80 -2.06
CA LYS A 69 -14.96 9.91 -1.13
C LYS A 69 -14.72 11.27 -1.79
N ALA A 70 -13.65 11.40 -2.57
CA ALA A 70 -13.34 12.63 -3.30
C ALA A 70 -14.42 12.98 -4.33
N ARG A 71 -14.95 11.98 -5.05
CA ARG A 71 -16.04 12.17 -6.02
C ARG A 71 -17.34 12.67 -5.40
N ARG A 72 -17.66 12.27 -4.15
CA ARG A 72 -18.86 12.75 -3.46
C ARG A 72 -18.75 14.17 -2.92
N ALA A 73 -17.55 14.72 -2.85
CA ALA A 73 -17.29 16.05 -2.32
C ALA A 73 -17.19 17.13 -3.43
N ALA A 74 -17.33 16.74 -4.70
CA ALA A 74 -17.32 17.62 -5.87
C ALA A 74 -18.74 17.80 -6.42
#